data_AF-A0AAP0DPH9-F1
#
_entry.id   AF-A0AAP0DPH9-F1
#
_cell.length_a   1.000
_cell.length_b   1.000
_cell.length_c   1.000
_cell.angle_alpha   90.00
_cell.angle_beta   90.00
_cell.angle_gamma   90.00
#
_symmetry.space_group_name_H-M   'P 1'
#
loop_
_entity.id
_entity.type
_entity.pdbx_description
1 polymer ?
#
loop_
_entity_poly.entity_id
_entity_poly.type
_entity_poly.pdbx_seq_one_letter_code
_entity_poly.pdbx_strand_id
1 'polypeptide(L)'
;MASVNSFIAPTTGDQPWVDQMRKTLKTQIAVPIDTPPLSIFSIPQTLKDEKPEAYAPQRIGLGPKHHFQTELYQNMQQNKLTAIKRVVKPHQIPDLEDQVAEKIKQIIPVVFACYDSFPEMSEDAFAWLFAIDGLFLLDQLGVYVEKGFAIDEKDFIMLENQIPLIVLKEIEKALLQSGEQNAEDFWESKFRFFARANSPFLLSKENIDFSRVNHLLDYMYHSIINNETTASRDVNFVKPGSIEGEKPATEELLEAVIQAAGLIPAAKPFLGLLGSVEKLLYESEEESSIQEINVPSVSELGETAGVKFVLSPNEEGIRNISFVDGTCYLPVVTLNYDTEVILRNLMAYEKLMAKNSIMGGFGLELTEYVDFMCGIIDSAKDVKVLREQKIIEGDLRDEEIVKLFNGIGRSLGNMSGESSLRKTVAELNKVYDNVPSVRIKKEAEKQARAAAKALTFLVSISGTLVLAREALVQASGSNTTQMLVSFVSQQLGSFSF
;
A
#
# COMPACT_ATOMS: atom_id res chain seq x y z
N MET A 1 -55.27 5.32 12.92
CA MET A 1 -54.89 5.85 14.24
C MET A 1 -53.39 6.07 14.21
N ALA A 2 -52.97 7.33 14.26
CA ALA A 2 -51.57 7.74 14.30
C ALA A 2 -50.98 7.37 15.66
N SER A 3 -49.86 6.66 15.67
CA SER A 3 -48.99 6.57 16.85
C SER A 3 -47.82 7.51 16.61
N VAL A 4 -47.81 8.55 17.43
CA VAL A 4 -46.93 9.71 17.45
C VAL A 4 -45.45 9.33 17.46
N ASN A 5 -44.69 9.93 16.54
CA ASN A 5 -43.25 10.09 16.61
C ASN A 5 -42.86 10.74 17.94
N SER A 6 -42.26 9.97 18.84
CA SER A 6 -41.41 10.54 19.88
C SER A 6 -40.09 10.94 19.24
N PHE A 7 -39.96 12.22 18.90
CA PHE A 7 -38.67 12.88 18.78
C PHE A 7 -37.86 12.57 20.04
N ILE A 8 -36.84 11.72 19.91
CA ILE A 8 -35.80 11.58 20.93
C ILE A 8 -34.95 12.84 20.82
N ALA A 9 -34.92 13.60 21.92
CA ALA A 9 -34.09 14.77 22.13
C ALA A 9 -32.58 14.45 21.96
N PRO A 10 -31.71 15.44 21.68
CA PRO A 10 -30.28 15.23 21.56
C PRO A 10 -29.70 14.84 22.93
N THR A 11 -29.43 13.56 23.13
CA THR A 11 -28.86 13.03 24.36
C THR A 11 -27.34 13.14 24.32
N THR A 12 -26.76 14.10 25.05
CA THR A 12 -25.51 14.01 25.86
C THR A 12 -24.19 13.48 25.25
N GLY A 13 -24.16 12.97 24.02
CA GLY A 13 -22.98 12.39 23.37
C GLY A 13 -22.02 13.43 22.80
N ASP A 14 -22.53 14.61 22.46
CA ASP A 14 -21.73 15.63 21.79
C ASP A 14 -20.86 16.42 22.77
N GLN A 15 -21.27 16.55 24.03
CA GLN A 15 -20.56 17.37 25.02
C GLN A 15 -19.18 16.79 25.40
N PRO A 16 -19.03 15.48 25.66
CA PRO A 16 -17.72 14.86 25.84
C PRO A 16 -16.80 15.05 24.62
N TRP A 17 -17.35 14.92 23.41
CA TRP A 17 -16.59 15.17 22.17
C TRP A 17 -16.17 16.63 22.04
N VAL A 18 -17.06 17.59 22.31
CA VAL A 18 -16.76 19.03 22.28
C VAL A 18 -15.68 19.38 23.29
N ASP A 19 -15.74 18.83 24.51
CA ASP A 19 -14.75 19.11 25.55
C ASP A 19 -13.39 18.47 25.22
N GLN A 20 -13.38 17.25 24.65
CA GLN A 20 -12.17 16.62 24.13
C GLN A 20 -11.56 17.44 22.98
N MET A 21 -12.33 17.81 21.97
CA MET A 21 -11.85 18.61 20.83
C MET A 21 -11.37 19.99 21.28
N ARG A 22 -12.06 20.65 22.21
CA ARG A 22 -11.63 21.92 22.78
C ARG A 22 -10.30 21.77 23.53
N LYS A 23 -10.12 20.68 24.28
CA LYS A 23 -8.86 20.38 24.97
C LYS A 23 -7.73 20.11 23.98
N THR A 24 -7.99 19.29 22.95
CA THR A 24 -7.04 19.02 21.87
C THR A 24 -6.61 20.30 21.18
N LEU A 25 -7.56 21.13 20.72
CA LEU A 25 -7.26 22.38 20.03
C LEU A 25 -6.45 23.35 20.89
N LYS A 26 -6.83 23.53 22.18
CA LYS A 26 -6.07 24.38 23.10
C LYS A 26 -4.65 23.87 23.32
N THR A 27 -4.48 22.55 23.42
CA THR A 27 -3.16 21.93 23.62
C THR A 27 -2.32 22.09 22.36
N GLN A 28 -2.86 21.80 21.18
CA GLN A 28 -2.18 21.99 19.90
C GLN A 28 -1.75 23.45 19.66
N ILE A 29 -2.56 24.43 20.04
CA ILE A 29 -2.20 25.86 19.96
C ILE A 29 -1.10 26.23 20.97
N ALA A 30 -1.09 25.59 22.15
CA ALA A 30 -0.13 25.90 23.22
C ALA A 30 1.24 25.22 23.02
N VAL A 31 1.30 24.12 22.27
CA VAL A 31 2.58 23.45 21.94
C VAL A 31 3.27 24.25 20.83
N PRO A 32 4.49 24.78 21.06
CA PRO A 32 5.21 25.61 20.08
C PRO A 32 5.81 24.82 18.90
N ILE A 33 5.62 23.50 18.87
CA ILE A 33 6.04 22.58 17.80
C ILE A 33 4.83 22.37 16.90
N ASP A 34 5.03 22.34 15.58
CA ASP A 34 4.00 21.88 14.64
C ASP A 34 3.41 20.56 15.17
N THR A 35 2.08 20.54 15.36
CA THR A 35 1.41 19.33 15.86
C THR A 35 1.79 18.17 14.94
N PRO A 36 2.35 17.06 15.47
CA PRO A 36 2.79 15.96 14.65
C PRO A 36 1.62 15.43 13.82
N PRO A 37 1.82 15.22 12.50
CA PRO A 37 0.77 14.74 11.62
C PRO A 37 0.33 13.32 11.98
N LEU A 38 -0.87 12.98 11.53
CA LEU A 38 -1.35 11.61 11.49
C LEU A 38 -0.36 10.75 10.69
N SER A 39 0.26 9.77 11.35
CA SER A 39 1.33 8.92 10.77
C SER A 39 1.24 7.45 11.21
N ILE A 40 0.50 7.13 12.28
CA ILE A 40 0.33 5.77 12.79
C ILE A 40 -1.07 5.26 12.44
N PHE A 41 -1.16 4.59 11.29
CA PHE A 41 -2.41 4.12 10.71
C PHE A 41 -2.78 2.71 11.10
N SER A 42 -4.05 2.36 10.96
CA SER A 42 -4.53 0.98 11.02
C SER A 42 -4.31 0.36 9.66
N ILE A 43 -3.71 -0.83 9.64
CA ILE A 43 -3.53 -1.60 8.42
C ILE A 43 -4.93 -2.08 7.97
N PRO A 44 -5.31 -1.83 6.70
CA PRO A 44 -6.56 -2.34 6.14
C PRO A 44 -6.70 -3.86 6.32
N GLN A 45 -7.90 -4.32 6.67
CA GLN A 45 -8.16 -5.74 6.94
C GLN A 45 -7.76 -6.63 5.76
N THR A 46 -7.93 -6.16 4.52
CA THR A 46 -7.51 -6.87 3.30
C THR A 46 -6.03 -7.23 3.29
N LEU A 47 -5.15 -6.34 3.78
CA LEU A 47 -3.71 -6.63 3.89
C LEU A 47 -3.42 -7.58 5.07
N LYS A 48 -4.13 -7.42 6.18
CA LYS A 48 -4.01 -8.31 7.35
C LYS A 48 -4.44 -9.75 7.02
N ASP A 49 -5.50 -9.92 6.23
CA ASP A 49 -6.02 -11.24 5.85
C ASP A 49 -5.06 -11.97 4.91
N GLU A 50 -4.32 -11.24 4.07
CA GLU A 50 -3.31 -11.80 3.17
C GLU A 50 -2.07 -12.30 3.93
N LYS A 51 -1.57 -11.52 4.88
CA LYS A 51 -0.33 -11.81 5.61
C LYS A 51 -0.37 -11.32 7.07
N PRO A 52 -1.15 -11.96 7.96
CA PRO A 52 -1.38 -11.46 9.31
C PRO A 52 -0.09 -11.34 10.13
N GLU A 53 0.82 -12.30 9.98
CA GLU A 53 2.10 -12.34 10.68
C GLU A 53 3.05 -11.19 10.34
N ALA A 54 2.80 -10.45 9.26
CA ALA A 54 3.59 -9.29 8.86
C ALA A 54 3.09 -7.98 9.47
N TYR A 55 1.87 -7.92 9.98
CA TYR A 55 1.25 -6.68 10.45
C TYR A 55 0.86 -6.70 11.93
N ALA A 56 0.78 -7.87 12.54
CA ALA A 56 0.48 -8.02 13.96
C ALA A 56 1.75 -8.41 14.74
N PRO A 57 2.11 -7.69 15.82
CA PRO A 57 3.25 -8.03 16.65
C PRO A 57 3.03 -9.41 17.29
N GLN A 58 4.08 -10.20 17.38
CA GLN A 58 3.99 -11.59 17.87
C GLN A 58 4.49 -11.75 19.29
N ARG A 59 5.43 -10.90 19.70
CA ARG A 59 6.10 -10.96 21.00
C ARG A 59 6.11 -9.63 21.71
N ILE A 60 6.11 -8.51 20.98
CA ILE A 60 6.16 -7.17 21.56
C ILE A 60 5.06 -6.24 21.05
N GLY A 61 4.02 -6.02 21.87
CA GLY A 61 3.07 -4.93 21.66
C GLY A 61 3.56 -3.60 22.26
N LEU A 62 3.52 -2.52 21.49
CA LEU A 62 3.83 -1.14 21.86
C LEU A 62 2.67 -0.23 21.44
N GLY A 63 2.34 0.70 22.32
CA GLY A 63 1.28 1.66 22.07
C GLY A 63 -0.11 1.02 22.12
N PRO A 64 -1.15 1.82 21.82
CA PRO A 64 -2.52 1.47 22.22
C PRO A 64 -3.19 0.39 21.36
N LYS A 65 -2.69 0.09 20.15
CA LYS A 65 -3.37 -0.82 19.22
C LYS A 65 -3.29 -2.30 19.60
N HIS A 66 -2.16 -2.71 20.19
CA HIS A 66 -1.90 -4.13 20.50
C HIS A 66 -1.78 -4.41 22.00
N HIS A 67 -1.78 -3.38 22.85
CA HIS A 67 -1.50 -3.52 24.28
C HIS A 67 -2.46 -4.46 25.03
N PHE A 68 -3.72 -4.57 24.59
CA PHE A 68 -4.74 -5.38 25.26
C PHE A 68 -4.99 -6.74 24.61
N GLN A 69 -4.12 -7.17 23.70
CA GLN A 69 -4.16 -8.56 23.22
C GLN A 69 -3.64 -9.46 24.34
N THR A 70 -4.55 -10.25 24.94
CA THR A 70 -4.35 -10.95 26.23
C THR A 70 -3.05 -11.77 26.29
N GLU A 71 -2.72 -12.51 25.23
CA GLU A 71 -1.54 -13.39 25.21
C GLU A 71 -0.21 -12.61 25.14
N LEU A 72 -0.14 -11.59 24.28
CA LEU A 72 1.01 -10.69 24.15
C LEU A 72 1.25 -9.94 25.46
N TYR A 73 0.19 -9.34 26.01
CA TYR A 73 0.28 -8.52 27.21
C TYR A 73 0.81 -9.32 28.41
N GLN A 74 0.25 -10.51 28.68
CA GLN A 74 0.63 -11.32 29.84
C GLN A 74 2.09 -11.80 29.78
N ASN A 75 2.56 -12.20 28.60
CA ASN A 75 3.91 -12.74 28.43
C ASN A 75 5.02 -11.67 28.51
N MET A 76 4.66 -10.40 28.36
CA MET A 76 5.61 -9.30 28.21
C MET A 76 5.78 -8.38 29.42
N GLN A 77 4.77 -8.27 30.27
CA GLN A 77 4.74 -7.27 31.34
C GLN A 77 6.01 -7.30 32.19
N GLN A 78 6.49 -8.49 32.56
CA GLN A 78 7.69 -8.64 33.38
C GLN A 78 8.96 -8.17 32.66
N ASN A 79 9.05 -8.36 31.33
CA ASN A 79 10.17 -7.85 30.54
C ASN A 79 10.15 -6.32 30.49
N LYS A 80 8.98 -5.70 30.27
CA LYS A 80 8.81 -4.24 30.29
C LYS A 80 9.17 -3.65 31.64
N LEU A 81 8.67 -4.21 32.74
CA LEU A 81 8.99 -3.77 34.09
C LEU A 81 10.48 -3.92 34.42
N THR A 82 11.13 -4.98 33.92
CA THR A 82 12.57 -5.19 34.11
C THR A 82 13.39 -4.16 33.34
N ALA A 83 13.01 -3.83 32.11
CA ALA A 83 13.62 -2.77 31.31
C ALA A 83 13.47 -1.39 31.97
N ILE A 84 12.26 -1.04 32.41
CA ILE A 84 12.00 0.21 33.12
C ILE A 84 12.88 0.33 34.37
N LYS A 85 13.04 -0.76 35.14
CA LYS A 85 13.95 -0.77 36.28
C LYS A 85 15.41 -0.49 35.89
N ARG A 86 15.88 -0.93 34.71
CA ARG A 86 17.24 -0.62 34.24
C ARG A 86 17.40 0.85 33.86
N VAL A 87 16.36 1.47 33.31
CA VAL A 87 16.37 2.89 32.92
C VAL A 87 16.21 3.81 34.13
N VAL A 88 15.25 3.54 35.01
CA VAL A 88 14.87 4.44 36.10
C VAL A 88 15.86 4.38 37.27
N LYS A 89 16.27 3.18 37.72
CA LYS A 89 17.09 3.02 38.93
C LYS A 89 18.38 3.84 38.95
N PRO A 90 19.17 3.94 37.85
CA PRO A 90 20.41 4.72 37.85
C PRO A 90 20.22 6.20 38.19
N HIS A 91 19.07 6.78 37.86
CA HIS A 91 18.78 8.19 38.09
C HIS A 91 18.58 8.53 39.58
N GLN A 92 18.21 7.55 40.41
CA GLN A 92 17.98 7.72 41.86
C GLN A 92 16.96 8.82 42.21
N ILE A 93 16.04 9.12 41.28
CA ILE A 93 14.96 10.08 41.46
C ILE A 93 13.73 9.34 42.03
N PRO A 94 13.16 9.77 43.17
CA PRO A 94 11.93 9.19 43.71
C PRO A 94 10.76 9.35 42.74
N ASP A 95 9.97 8.28 42.58
CA ASP A 95 8.72 8.27 41.81
C ASP A 95 8.90 8.80 40.37
N LEU A 96 10.07 8.54 39.76
CA LEU A 96 10.41 9.03 38.43
C LEU A 96 9.42 8.50 37.38
N GLU A 97 8.96 7.26 37.55
CA GLU A 97 7.92 6.65 36.73
C GLU A 97 6.60 7.45 36.74
N ASP A 98 6.17 7.91 37.92
CA ASP A 98 4.98 8.76 38.06
C ASP A 98 5.21 10.13 37.43
N GLN A 99 6.41 10.72 37.60
CA GLN A 99 6.77 11.99 36.97
C GLN A 99 6.78 11.90 35.43
N VAL A 100 7.26 10.79 34.87
CA VAL A 100 7.21 10.51 33.43
C VAL A 100 5.76 10.42 32.97
N ALA A 101 4.92 9.63 33.66
CA ALA A 101 3.50 9.48 33.33
C ALA A 101 2.77 10.83 33.38
N GLU A 102 3.00 11.66 34.40
CA GLU A 102 2.38 12.99 34.52
C GLU A 102 2.82 13.97 33.42
N LYS A 103 4.08 13.90 32.96
CA LYS A 103 4.51 14.69 31.78
C LYS A 103 3.80 14.23 30.51
N ILE A 104 3.74 12.92 30.27
CA ILE A 104 3.06 12.36 29.09
C ILE A 104 1.57 12.70 29.10
N LYS A 105 0.91 12.65 30.26
CA LYS A 105 -0.50 13.02 30.44
C LYS A 105 -0.83 14.42 29.91
N GLN A 106 0.10 15.36 30.04
CA GLN A 106 -0.08 16.74 29.54
C GLN A 106 -0.11 16.82 28.01
N ILE A 107 0.53 15.88 27.31
CA ILE A 107 0.62 15.86 25.85
C ILE A 107 -0.31 14.82 25.19
N ILE A 108 -1.08 14.03 25.96
CA ILE A 108 -2.01 13.02 25.42
C ILE A 108 -2.90 13.54 24.27
N PRO A 109 -3.51 14.75 24.35
CA PRO A 109 -4.32 15.26 23.25
C PRO A 109 -3.54 15.44 21.94
N VAL A 110 -2.23 15.71 22.02
CA VAL A 110 -1.33 15.85 20.85
C VAL A 110 -0.86 14.47 20.37
N VAL A 111 -0.54 13.56 21.29
CA VAL A 111 -0.23 12.16 20.97
C VAL A 111 -1.39 11.52 20.21
N PHE A 112 -2.63 11.88 20.55
CA PHE A 112 -3.81 11.41 19.83
C PHE A 112 -3.88 11.87 18.38
N ALA A 113 -3.28 13.01 18.00
CA ALA A 113 -3.24 13.43 16.61
C ALA A 113 -2.35 12.54 15.73
N CYS A 114 -1.46 11.74 16.34
CA CYS A 114 -0.52 10.88 15.62
C CYS A 114 -1.16 9.59 15.08
N TYR A 115 -2.29 9.14 15.66
CA TYR A 115 -2.94 7.89 15.26
C TYR A 115 -4.32 8.14 14.66
N ASP A 116 -4.74 7.22 13.78
CA ASP A 116 -6.03 7.28 13.10
C ASP A 116 -7.23 6.88 14.00
N SER A 117 -6.94 6.14 15.07
CA SER A 117 -7.94 5.56 15.96
C SER A 117 -7.32 5.17 17.30
N PHE A 118 -8.15 5.17 18.35
CA PHE A 118 -7.77 4.75 19.70
C PHE A 118 -8.86 3.89 20.34
N PRO A 119 -8.47 2.96 21.24
CA PRO A 119 -9.42 2.30 22.11
C PRO A 119 -10.02 3.28 23.13
N GLU A 120 -11.21 2.98 23.62
CA GLU A 120 -11.82 3.74 24.72
C GLU A 120 -11.09 3.46 26.04
N MET A 121 -10.39 4.48 26.55
CA MET A 121 -9.59 4.38 27.78
C MET A 121 -9.39 5.76 28.43
N SER A 122 -9.13 5.81 29.74
CA SER A 122 -8.84 7.06 30.44
C SER A 122 -7.49 7.65 30.05
N GLU A 123 -7.35 8.97 30.12
CA GLU A 123 -6.07 9.64 29.87
C GLU A 123 -4.96 9.16 30.81
N ASP A 124 -5.29 8.82 32.06
CA ASP A 124 -4.35 8.25 33.02
C ASP A 124 -3.79 6.92 32.54
N ALA A 125 -4.65 6.04 32.03
CA ALA A 125 -4.22 4.76 31.52
C ALA A 125 -3.43 4.90 30.21
N PHE A 126 -3.76 5.88 29.35
CA PHE A 126 -2.91 6.22 28.20
C PHE A 126 -1.54 6.75 28.61
N ALA A 127 -1.48 7.63 29.62
CA ALA A 127 -0.24 8.18 30.12
C ALA A 127 0.71 7.07 30.61
N TRP A 128 0.18 6.14 31.41
CA TRP A 128 0.94 4.97 31.87
C TRP A 128 1.34 4.02 30.75
N LEU A 129 0.43 3.74 29.81
CA LEU A 129 0.72 2.95 28.62
C LEU A 129 1.94 3.48 27.87
N PHE A 130 1.91 4.77 27.53
CA PHE A 130 2.98 5.42 26.78
C PHE A 130 4.27 5.56 27.59
N ALA A 131 4.19 5.80 28.91
CA ALA A 131 5.34 5.83 29.79
C ALA A 131 6.06 4.47 29.80
N ILE A 132 5.32 3.39 30.02
CA ILE A 132 5.84 2.02 30.09
C ILE A 132 6.47 1.63 28.75
N ASP A 133 5.74 1.82 27.66
CA ASP A 133 6.17 1.37 26.34
C ASP A 133 7.33 2.22 25.78
N GLY A 134 7.33 3.53 26.04
CA GLY A 134 8.43 4.42 25.65
C GLY A 134 9.72 4.18 26.45
N LEU A 135 9.63 3.96 27.77
CA LEU A 135 10.79 3.59 28.60
C LEU A 135 11.33 2.21 28.23
N PHE A 136 10.45 1.26 27.91
CA PHE A 136 10.85 -0.04 27.39
C PHE A 136 11.57 0.08 26.05
N LEU A 137 11.02 0.85 25.09
CA LEU A 137 11.66 1.08 23.80
C LEU A 137 13.03 1.76 23.97
N LEU A 138 13.16 2.72 24.89
CA LEU A 138 14.44 3.35 25.22
C LEU A 138 15.50 2.31 25.65
N ASP A 139 15.15 1.44 26.59
CA ASP A 139 16.03 0.37 27.08
C ASP A 139 16.42 -0.58 25.94
N GLN A 140 15.45 -1.02 25.13
CA GLN A 140 15.70 -1.97 24.06
C GLN A 140 16.61 -1.39 22.98
N LEU A 141 16.40 -0.15 22.57
CA LEU A 141 17.29 0.53 21.62
C LEU A 141 18.67 0.80 22.23
N GLY A 142 18.77 1.05 23.54
CA GLY A 142 20.06 1.15 24.24
C GLY A 142 20.83 -0.17 24.23
N VAL A 143 20.17 -1.28 24.59
CA VAL A 143 20.75 -2.63 24.52
C VAL A 143 21.13 -2.99 23.09
N TYR A 144 20.33 -2.58 22.12
CA TYR A 144 20.60 -2.80 20.70
C TYR A 144 21.92 -2.17 20.26
N VAL A 145 22.15 -0.91 20.63
CA VAL A 145 23.41 -0.20 20.34
C VAL A 145 24.61 -0.89 21.00
N GLU A 146 24.45 -1.43 22.21
CA GLU A 146 25.53 -2.08 22.95
C GLU A 146 25.85 -3.51 22.46
N LYS A 147 24.83 -4.28 22.10
CA LYS A 147 24.94 -5.74 21.86
C LYS A 147 24.70 -6.15 20.40
N GLY A 148 24.15 -5.27 19.57
CA GLY A 148 23.84 -5.52 18.17
C GLY A 148 22.58 -6.37 17.93
N PHE A 149 21.78 -6.67 18.96
CA PHE A 149 20.50 -7.37 18.82
C PHE A 149 19.52 -6.95 19.92
N ALA A 150 18.22 -7.00 19.63
CA ALA A 150 17.14 -6.71 20.57
C ALA A 150 16.20 -7.91 20.65
N ILE A 151 15.28 -7.85 21.61
CA ILE A 151 14.19 -8.80 21.62
C ILE A 151 13.26 -8.42 20.46
N ASP A 152 13.13 -9.31 19.47
CA ASP A 152 12.13 -9.26 18.39
C ASP A 152 12.08 -7.94 17.60
N GLU A 153 13.20 -7.61 16.96
CA GLU A 153 13.44 -6.39 16.19
C GLU A 153 12.33 -6.08 15.18
N LYS A 154 11.80 -7.11 14.52
CA LYS A 154 10.69 -6.99 13.55
C LYS A 154 9.41 -6.39 14.15
N ASP A 155 9.12 -6.62 15.43
CA ASP A 155 7.90 -6.10 16.05
C ASP A 155 8.01 -4.58 16.24
N PHE A 156 9.22 -4.03 16.44
CA PHE A 156 9.42 -2.59 16.56
C PHE A 156 9.20 -1.81 15.27
N ILE A 157 9.25 -2.48 14.10
CA ILE A 157 9.07 -1.82 12.81
C ILE A 157 7.62 -1.83 12.32
N MET A 158 6.72 -2.57 12.98
CA MET A 158 5.34 -2.72 12.51
C MET A 158 4.56 -1.41 12.65
N LEU A 159 3.79 -1.04 11.62
CA LEU A 159 3.13 0.27 11.54
C LEU A 159 2.14 0.51 12.69
N GLU A 160 1.36 -0.50 13.09
CA GLU A 160 0.42 -0.36 14.21
C GLU A 160 1.11 -0.37 15.59
N ASN A 161 2.40 -0.71 15.63
CA ASN A 161 3.19 -0.94 16.83
C ASN A 161 4.20 0.18 17.12
N GLN A 162 3.88 1.41 16.70
CA GLN A 162 4.77 2.57 16.82
C GLN A 162 4.46 3.42 18.06
N ILE A 163 5.50 4.04 18.62
CA ILE A 163 5.41 5.09 19.64
C ILE A 163 5.84 6.43 19.02
N PRO A 164 5.01 7.49 19.11
CA PRO A 164 5.38 8.81 18.62
C PRO A 164 6.64 9.35 19.28
N LEU A 165 7.52 9.95 18.49
CA LEU A 165 8.77 10.56 18.95
C LEU A 165 8.53 11.65 19.99
N ILE A 166 7.40 12.36 19.93
CA ILE A 166 7.04 13.36 20.95
C ILE A 166 6.92 12.74 22.36
N VAL A 167 6.43 11.50 22.48
CA VAL A 167 6.39 10.76 23.75
C VAL A 167 7.82 10.48 24.23
N LEU A 168 8.68 10.02 23.33
CA LEU A 168 10.07 9.69 23.63
C LEU A 168 10.89 10.93 24.04
N LYS A 169 10.64 12.08 23.41
CA LYS A 169 11.23 13.38 23.79
C LYS A 169 10.75 13.83 25.18
N GLU A 170 9.49 13.62 25.54
CA GLU A 170 9.01 13.94 26.90
C GLU A 170 9.59 13.00 27.97
N ILE A 171 9.77 11.72 27.65
CA ILE A 171 10.47 10.76 28.53
C ILE A 171 11.90 11.23 28.76
N GLU A 172 12.64 11.54 27.70
CA GLU A 172 14.01 12.05 27.78
C GLU A 172 14.10 13.32 28.64
N LYS A 173 13.21 14.30 28.44
CA LYS A 173 13.15 15.51 29.26
C LYS A 173 12.90 15.22 30.74
N ALA A 174 12.14 14.17 31.06
CA ALA A 174 11.91 13.76 32.45
C ALA A 174 13.17 13.14 33.07
N LEU A 175 13.93 12.37 32.28
CA LEU A 175 15.15 11.70 32.73
C LEU A 175 16.33 12.68 32.90
N LEU A 176 16.48 13.65 32.00
CA LEU A 176 17.66 14.51 31.88
C LEU A 176 17.53 15.89 32.57
N GLN A 177 16.99 15.99 33.79
CA GLN A 177 16.71 17.27 34.50
C GLN A 177 17.76 18.40 34.26
N SER A 178 17.52 19.23 33.22
CA SER A 178 18.28 20.40 32.73
C SER A 178 19.79 20.25 32.43
N GLY A 179 20.18 20.35 31.14
CA GLY A 179 21.44 21.01 30.76
C GLY A 179 22.32 20.41 29.65
N GLU A 180 22.10 19.17 29.20
CA GLU A 180 22.90 18.63 28.09
C GLU A 180 22.33 19.07 26.74
N GLN A 181 23.16 19.78 25.97
CA GLN A 181 22.74 20.58 24.80
C GLN A 181 22.40 19.79 23.53
N ASN A 182 22.42 18.46 23.50
CA ASN A 182 22.13 17.69 22.27
C ASN A 182 21.05 16.61 22.48
N ALA A 183 19.83 17.01 22.82
CA ALA A 183 18.67 16.11 22.89
C ALA A 183 18.31 15.49 21.52
N GLU A 184 18.62 16.17 20.41
CA GLU A 184 18.38 15.63 19.06
C GLU A 184 19.30 14.42 18.74
N ASP A 185 20.56 14.45 19.19
CA ASP A 185 21.51 13.35 18.97
C ASP A 185 21.14 12.05 19.71
N PHE A 186 20.44 12.15 20.85
CA PHE A 186 20.22 11.01 21.74
C PHE A 186 19.30 9.94 21.14
N TRP A 187 18.17 10.36 20.58
CA TRP A 187 17.23 9.45 19.93
C TRP A 187 17.62 9.17 18.48
N GLU A 188 18.16 10.17 17.78
CA GLU A 188 18.58 10.01 16.38
C GLU A 188 19.64 8.92 16.26
N SER A 189 20.65 8.89 17.14
CA SER A 189 21.69 7.86 17.11
C SER A 189 21.15 6.44 17.28
N LYS A 190 20.17 6.24 18.18
CA LYS A 190 19.50 4.96 18.41
C LYS A 190 18.63 4.54 17.23
N PHE A 191 17.83 5.47 16.71
CA PHE A 191 16.97 5.24 15.54
C PHE A 191 17.83 4.92 14.31
N ARG A 192 18.92 5.66 14.11
CA ARG A 192 19.91 5.42 13.04
C ARG A 192 20.55 4.05 13.15
N PHE A 193 21.03 3.68 14.33
CA PHE A 193 21.69 2.39 14.52
C PHE A 193 20.70 1.24 14.27
N PHE A 194 19.49 1.33 14.83
CA PHE A 194 18.43 0.36 14.59
C PHE A 194 18.08 0.26 13.10
N ALA A 195 17.85 1.40 12.44
CA ALA A 195 17.51 1.44 11.03
C ALA A 195 18.63 0.87 10.15
N ARG A 196 19.90 1.19 10.44
CA ARG A 196 21.05 0.66 9.67
C ARG A 196 21.21 -0.84 9.80
N ALA A 197 20.95 -1.40 10.98
CA ALA A 197 21.09 -2.83 11.23
C ALA A 197 19.95 -3.65 10.62
N ASN A 198 18.74 -3.07 10.55
CA ASN A 198 17.54 -3.80 10.14
C ASN A 198 17.08 -3.49 8.71
N SER A 199 17.42 -2.32 8.16
CA SER A 199 16.98 -1.95 6.82
C SER A 199 17.55 -2.91 5.77
N PRO A 200 16.71 -3.43 4.85
CA PRO A 200 17.21 -4.22 3.72
C PRO A 200 17.98 -3.35 2.71
N PHE A 201 17.86 -2.02 2.80
CA PHE A 201 18.52 -1.07 1.92
C PHE A 201 19.62 -0.30 2.63
N LEU A 202 20.61 0.13 1.85
CA LEU A 202 21.60 1.09 2.32
C LEU A 202 20.93 2.44 2.60
N LEU A 203 21.09 2.94 3.82
CA LEU A 203 20.56 4.23 4.25
C LEU A 203 21.44 5.40 3.78
N SER A 204 20.83 6.56 3.61
CA SER A 204 21.54 7.80 3.29
C SER A 204 22.69 8.10 4.27
N LYS A 205 23.79 8.64 3.73
CA LYS A 205 24.90 9.18 4.51
C LYS A 205 24.54 10.55 5.11
N GLU A 206 23.58 11.26 4.52
CA GLU A 206 23.10 12.54 5.01
C GLU A 206 22.19 12.35 6.23
N ASN A 207 22.28 13.29 7.19
CA ASN A 207 21.40 13.27 8.34
C ASN A 207 20.01 13.76 7.93
N ILE A 208 18.98 12.99 8.28
CA ILE A 208 17.59 13.45 8.21
C ILE A 208 17.41 14.54 9.26
N ASP A 209 16.64 15.56 8.92
CA ASP A 209 16.13 16.52 9.91
C ASP A 209 15.25 15.78 10.94
N PHE A 210 15.86 15.39 12.06
CA PHE A 210 15.21 14.62 13.12
C PHE A 210 14.07 15.39 13.81
N SER A 211 13.99 16.71 13.61
CA SER A 211 12.86 17.51 14.09
C SER A 211 11.54 17.15 13.38
N ARG A 212 11.61 16.59 12.16
CA ARG A 212 10.44 16.22 11.33
C ARG A 212 10.02 14.76 11.46
N VAL A 213 10.76 13.97 12.24
CA VAL A 213 10.52 12.54 12.40
C VAL A 213 9.37 12.30 13.37
N ASN A 214 8.44 11.43 12.97
CA ASN A 214 7.23 11.13 13.75
C ASN A 214 7.39 9.91 14.66
N HIS A 215 8.03 8.85 14.18
CA HIS A 215 8.26 7.59 14.91
C HIS A 215 9.37 6.76 14.23
N LEU A 216 9.67 5.56 14.74
CA LEU A 216 10.80 4.74 14.28
C LEU A 216 10.66 4.27 12.82
N LEU A 217 9.48 3.75 12.45
CA LEU A 217 9.20 3.35 11.07
C LEU A 217 9.28 4.52 10.08
N ASP A 218 8.79 5.70 10.48
CA ASP A 218 8.91 6.93 9.69
C ASP A 218 10.37 7.35 9.47
N TYR A 219 11.19 7.27 10.52
CA TYR A 219 12.63 7.48 10.42
C TYR A 219 13.29 6.52 9.43
N MET A 220 12.99 5.22 9.52
CA MET A 220 13.54 4.22 8.61
C MET A 220 13.12 4.49 7.17
N TYR A 221 11.82 4.77 6.93
CA TYR A 221 11.31 5.12 5.62
C TYR A 221 12.06 6.32 5.02
N HIS A 222 12.14 7.44 5.74
CA HIS A 222 12.84 8.63 5.26
C HIS A 222 14.35 8.42 5.10
N SER A 223 14.96 7.51 5.86
CA SER A 223 16.37 7.12 5.69
C SER A 223 16.64 6.33 4.42
N ILE A 224 15.64 5.58 3.95
CA ILE A 224 15.69 4.80 2.72
C ILE A 224 15.46 5.72 1.51
N ILE A 225 14.44 6.58 1.56
CA ILE A 225 14.06 7.39 0.39
C ILE A 225 14.94 8.63 0.19
N ASN A 226 15.38 9.33 1.24
CA ASN A 226 16.11 10.60 1.11
C ASN A 226 17.63 10.41 0.93
N ASN A 227 18.05 9.47 0.09
CA ASN A 227 19.47 9.27 -0.25
C ASN A 227 19.96 10.19 -1.39
N GLU A 228 19.38 11.40 -1.51
CA GLU A 228 19.77 12.39 -2.53
C GLU A 228 20.72 13.44 -1.94
N THR A 229 21.86 13.63 -2.60
CA THR A 229 22.55 14.93 -2.58
C THR A 229 21.71 15.95 -3.36
N THR A 230 21.12 16.91 -2.64
CA THR A 230 20.54 18.19 -3.10
C THR A 230 20.42 18.42 -4.62
N ALA A 231 19.31 18.00 -5.23
CA ALA A 231 18.83 18.57 -6.48
C ALA A 231 17.30 18.71 -6.44
N SER A 232 16.81 19.96 -6.48
CA SER A 232 15.38 20.28 -6.58
C SER A 232 14.79 19.74 -7.88
N ARG A 233 13.58 19.17 -7.80
CA ARG A 233 12.78 18.82 -8.98
C ARG A 233 11.44 19.55 -8.96
N ASP A 234 11.15 20.20 -10.07
CA ASP A 234 9.83 20.75 -10.40
C ASP A 234 8.87 19.60 -10.71
N VAL A 235 7.82 19.45 -9.89
CA VAL A 235 6.72 18.52 -10.14
C VAL A 235 5.62 19.28 -10.87
N ASN A 236 5.47 19.04 -12.17
CA ASN A 236 4.35 19.56 -12.95
C ASN A 236 3.15 18.60 -12.86
N PHE A 237 2.04 19.13 -12.34
CA PHE A 237 0.76 18.43 -12.28
C PHE A 237 0.01 18.57 -13.61
N VAL A 238 -0.20 17.47 -14.31
CA VAL A 238 -1.11 17.42 -15.46
C VAL A 238 -2.53 17.21 -14.94
N LYS A 239 -3.43 18.15 -15.24
CA LYS A 239 -4.87 17.95 -15.03
C LYS A 239 -5.40 16.95 -16.06
N PRO A 240 -6.31 16.01 -15.69
CA PRO A 240 -6.95 15.12 -16.65
C PRO A 240 -7.87 15.96 -17.54
N GLY A 241 -7.46 16.16 -18.79
CA GLY A 241 -8.26 16.75 -19.87
C GLY A 241 -8.49 15.68 -20.93
N SER A 242 -9.77 15.46 -21.22
CA SER A 242 -10.39 14.59 -22.22
C SER A 242 -9.66 14.49 -23.56
N ILE A 243 -9.27 13.26 -23.93
CA ILE A 243 -9.01 12.86 -25.32
C ILE A 243 -10.27 12.13 -25.77
N GLU A 244 -11.09 12.77 -26.61
CA GLU A 244 -12.15 12.08 -27.36
C GLU A 244 -11.49 11.24 -28.45
N GLY A 245 -11.45 9.92 -28.23
CA GLY A 245 -11.12 8.93 -29.27
C GLY A 245 -12.36 8.55 -30.07
N GLU A 246 -12.17 8.24 -31.35
CA GLU A 246 -13.23 7.67 -32.21
C GLU A 246 -13.79 6.38 -31.60
N LYS A 247 -15.14 6.29 -31.53
CA LYS A 247 -15.85 5.12 -31.01
C LYS A 247 -15.55 3.88 -31.88
N PRO A 248 -15.23 2.72 -31.29
CA PRO A 248 -14.99 1.50 -32.04
C PRO A 248 -16.28 0.99 -32.72
N ALA A 249 -16.15 0.41 -33.92
CA ALA A 249 -17.28 -0.11 -34.72
C ALA A 249 -18.17 -1.14 -34.01
N THR A 250 -17.67 -1.78 -32.94
CA THR A 250 -18.43 -2.69 -32.06
C THR A 250 -19.46 -1.97 -31.20
N GLU A 251 -19.19 -0.72 -30.83
CA GLU A 251 -20.08 0.13 -30.03
C GLU A 251 -21.24 0.65 -30.90
N GLU A 252 -20.95 1.10 -32.12
CA GLU A 252 -21.98 1.49 -33.10
C GLU A 252 -22.94 0.34 -33.44
N LEU A 253 -22.42 -0.88 -33.60
CA LEU A 253 -23.22 -2.08 -33.85
C LEU A 253 -24.12 -2.44 -32.65
N LEU A 254 -23.62 -2.32 -31.42
CA LEU A 254 -24.39 -2.61 -30.21
C LEU A 254 -25.49 -1.56 -29.99
N GLU A 255 -25.19 -0.27 -30.17
CA GLU A 255 -26.17 0.82 -30.11
C GLU A 255 -27.27 0.61 -31.17
N ALA A 256 -26.90 0.24 -32.40
CA ALA A 256 -27.87 -0.05 -33.46
C ALA A 256 -28.77 -1.24 -33.13
N VAL A 257 -28.24 -2.30 -32.51
CA VAL A 257 -29.01 -3.47 -32.06
C VAL A 257 -29.96 -3.12 -30.90
N ILE A 258 -29.50 -2.31 -29.93
CA ILE A 258 -30.33 -1.83 -28.82
C ILE A 258 -31.47 -0.93 -29.33
N GLN A 259 -31.18 -0.02 -30.26
CA GLN A 259 -32.19 0.83 -30.90
C GLN A 259 -33.22 -0.01 -31.67
N ALA A 260 -32.76 -0.99 -32.47
CA ALA A 260 -33.65 -1.88 -33.21
C ALA A 260 -34.53 -2.75 -32.28
N ALA A 261 -33.98 -3.24 -31.16
CA ALA A 261 -34.72 -4.01 -30.16
C ALA A 261 -35.77 -3.16 -29.42
N GLY A 262 -35.52 -1.86 -29.19
CA GLY A 262 -36.48 -0.93 -28.57
C GLY A 262 -37.75 -0.70 -29.39
N LEU A 263 -37.72 -0.95 -30.71
CA LEU A 263 -38.85 -0.78 -31.62
C LEU A 263 -39.83 -1.97 -31.61
N ILE A 264 -39.47 -3.10 -30.98
CA ILE A 264 -40.30 -4.31 -30.93
C ILE A 264 -40.91 -4.45 -29.52
N PRO A 265 -42.23 -4.31 -29.33
CA PRO A 265 -42.87 -4.39 -28.00
C PRO A 265 -42.58 -5.69 -27.24
N ALA A 266 -42.42 -6.80 -27.96
CA ALA A 266 -42.07 -8.11 -27.39
C ALA A 266 -40.60 -8.24 -26.95
N ALA A 267 -39.71 -7.36 -27.41
CA ALA A 267 -38.28 -7.38 -27.08
C ALA A 267 -37.92 -6.49 -25.87
N LYS A 268 -38.86 -5.67 -25.36
CA LYS A 268 -38.66 -4.81 -24.18
C LYS A 268 -38.10 -5.52 -22.93
N PRO A 269 -38.49 -6.77 -22.59
CA PRO A 269 -37.90 -7.49 -21.45
C PRO A 269 -36.41 -7.81 -21.62
N PHE A 270 -35.90 -7.84 -22.85
CA PHE A 270 -34.52 -8.21 -23.18
C PHE A 270 -33.56 -7.02 -23.28
N LEU A 271 -34.07 -5.79 -23.28
CA LEU A 271 -33.24 -4.56 -23.25
C LEU A 271 -32.34 -4.51 -22.00
N GLY A 272 -32.81 -5.01 -20.85
CA GLY A 272 -31.99 -5.10 -19.64
C GLY A 272 -30.86 -6.14 -19.75
N LEU A 273 -31.04 -7.16 -20.57
CA LEU A 273 -30.05 -8.20 -20.82
C LEU A 273 -28.98 -7.70 -21.81
N LEU A 274 -29.39 -6.98 -22.87
CA LEU A 274 -28.48 -6.26 -23.77
C LEU A 274 -27.69 -5.16 -23.05
N GLY A 275 -28.32 -4.41 -22.14
CA GLY A 275 -27.62 -3.47 -21.26
C GLY A 275 -26.67 -4.15 -20.26
N SER A 276 -26.90 -5.43 -19.92
CA SER A 276 -25.95 -6.23 -19.15
C SER A 276 -24.78 -6.73 -20.00
N VAL A 277 -24.98 -6.92 -21.32
CA VAL A 277 -23.90 -7.18 -22.28
C VAL A 277 -23.06 -5.93 -22.52
N GLU A 278 -23.71 -4.76 -22.63
CA GLU A 278 -23.05 -3.45 -22.61
C GLU A 278 -22.21 -3.30 -21.33
N LYS A 279 -22.80 -3.60 -20.17
CA LYS A 279 -22.08 -3.58 -18.89
C LYS A 279 -20.91 -4.56 -18.83
N LEU A 280 -21.00 -5.76 -19.42
CA LEU A 280 -19.88 -6.71 -19.51
C LEU A 280 -18.77 -6.26 -20.49
N LEU A 281 -19.12 -5.49 -21.52
CA LEU A 281 -18.16 -4.87 -22.43
C LEU A 281 -17.43 -3.71 -21.75
N TYR A 282 -18.18 -2.85 -21.04
CA TYR A 282 -17.64 -1.72 -20.27
C TYR A 282 -16.92 -2.13 -18.98
N GLU A 283 -17.35 -3.17 -18.25
CA GLU A 283 -16.62 -3.71 -17.09
C GLU A 283 -15.29 -4.38 -17.48
N SER A 284 -15.05 -4.64 -18.77
CA SER A 284 -13.75 -5.10 -19.28
C SER A 284 -12.83 -3.97 -19.76
N GLU A 285 -13.31 -2.72 -19.78
CA GLU A 285 -12.55 -1.52 -20.18
C GLU A 285 -12.57 -0.40 -19.12
N GLU A 286 -13.42 -0.47 -18.08
CA GLU A 286 -13.43 0.38 -16.88
C GLU A 286 -12.84 -0.30 -15.63
N GLU A 287 -11.91 -1.25 -15.79
CA GLU A 287 -10.79 -1.24 -14.84
C GLU A 287 -10.00 0.03 -15.18
N SER A 288 -10.14 1.08 -14.37
CA SER A 288 -9.20 2.20 -14.35
C SER A 288 -7.81 1.62 -14.59
N SER A 289 -7.07 2.04 -15.61
CA SER A 289 -5.84 1.36 -16.03
C SER A 289 -4.82 1.35 -14.89
N ILE A 290 -4.86 0.30 -14.07
CA ILE A 290 -3.93 0.06 -12.98
C ILE A 290 -2.69 -0.50 -13.66
N GLN A 291 -1.72 0.37 -13.95
CA GLN A 291 -0.46 -0.06 -14.55
C GLN A 291 0.46 -0.58 -13.44
N GLU A 292 0.32 -1.88 -13.17
CA GLU A 292 1.39 -2.69 -12.57
C GLU A 292 2.71 -2.40 -13.32
N ILE A 293 3.83 -2.34 -12.59
CA ILE A 293 5.15 -2.33 -13.24
C ILE A 293 5.33 -3.67 -13.95
N ASN A 294 5.00 -3.68 -15.24
CA ASN A 294 5.20 -4.84 -16.09
C ASN A 294 6.61 -4.78 -16.67
N VAL A 295 7.50 -5.61 -16.15
CA VAL A 295 8.88 -5.77 -16.62
C VAL A 295 9.18 -7.27 -16.71
N PRO A 296 9.83 -7.76 -17.79
CA PRO A 296 10.21 -9.16 -17.88
C PRO A 296 11.26 -9.51 -16.82
N SER A 297 11.35 -10.79 -16.48
CA SER A 297 12.29 -11.25 -15.44
C SER A 297 13.75 -11.04 -15.84
N VAL A 298 14.67 -11.09 -14.87
CA VAL A 298 16.12 -10.99 -15.10
C VAL A 298 16.58 -11.99 -16.16
N SER A 299 16.14 -13.24 -16.07
CA SER A 299 16.50 -14.29 -17.01
C SER A 299 15.88 -14.06 -18.39
N GLU A 300 14.63 -13.61 -18.49
CA GLU A 300 14.02 -13.27 -19.77
C GLU A 300 14.76 -12.11 -20.46
N LEU A 301 15.05 -11.03 -19.73
CA LEU A 301 15.79 -9.88 -20.22
C LEU A 301 17.22 -10.25 -20.64
N GLY A 302 17.90 -11.07 -19.84
CA GLY A 302 19.26 -11.52 -20.14
C GLY A 302 19.34 -12.45 -21.36
N GLU A 303 18.47 -13.45 -21.44
CA GLU A 303 18.53 -14.48 -22.48
C GLU A 303 17.92 -14.03 -23.81
N THR A 304 16.86 -13.22 -23.76
CA THR A 304 16.11 -12.82 -24.96
C THR A 304 16.64 -11.51 -25.54
N ALA A 305 17.01 -10.57 -24.67
CA ALA A 305 17.37 -9.20 -25.06
C ALA A 305 18.85 -8.86 -24.79
N GLY A 306 19.62 -9.77 -24.18
CA GLY A 306 21.04 -9.56 -23.89
C GLY A 306 21.31 -8.53 -22.79
N VAL A 307 20.31 -8.21 -21.97
CA VAL A 307 20.43 -7.24 -20.88
C VAL A 307 21.32 -7.80 -19.77
N LYS A 308 22.27 -7.01 -19.31
CA LYS A 308 23.12 -7.35 -18.15
C LYS A 308 22.61 -6.64 -16.92
N PHE A 309 22.70 -7.30 -15.77
CA PHE A 309 22.43 -6.69 -14.47
C PHE A 309 23.76 -6.53 -13.74
N VAL A 310 24.02 -5.35 -13.19
CA VAL A 310 25.28 -5.04 -12.49
C VAL A 310 24.97 -4.21 -11.25
N LEU A 311 25.74 -4.42 -10.17
CA LEU A 311 25.66 -3.57 -8.98
C LEU A 311 25.99 -2.11 -9.35
N SER A 312 25.15 -1.19 -8.89
CA SER A 312 25.33 0.23 -9.16
C SER A 312 26.58 0.77 -8.44
N PRO A 313 27.40 1.61 -9.10
CA PRO A 313 28.65 2.10 -8.52
C PRO A 313 28.45 3.14 -7.41
N ASN A 314 27.28 3.80 -7.34
CA ASN A 314 26.99 4.79 -6.30
C ASN A 314 26.09 4.21 -5.22
N GLU A 315 26.44 4.50 -3.97
CA GLU A 315 25.76 4.09 -2.74
C GLU A 315 24.53 4.97 -2.41
N GLU A 316 23.69 5.24 -3.41
CA GLU A 316 22.57 6.19 -3.35
C GLU A 316 21.20 5.51 -3.10
N GLY A 317 21.20 4.33 -2.46
CA GLY A 317 19.98 3.68 -1.99
C GLY A 317 19.06 3.25 -3.15
N ILE A 318 17.75 3.28 -2.95
CA ILE A 318 16.77 2.70 -3.88
C ILE A 318 16.55 3.52 -5.18
N ARG A 319 17.04 4.76 -5.25
CA ARG A 319 16.83 5.67 -6.40
C ARG A 319 17.81 5.45 -7.55
N ASN A 320 18.94 4.80 -7.28
CA ASN A 320 20.04 4.64 -8.25
C ASN A 320 19.86 3.42 -9.16
N ILE A 321 18.72 3.42 -9.87
CA ILE A 321 18.41 2.44 -10.91
C ILE A 321 18.51 3.14 -12.26
N SER A 322 19.33 2.60 -13.16
CA SER A 322 19.51 3.14 -14.50
C SER A 322 19.77 2.04 -15.52
N PHE A 323 19.45 2.31 -16.78
CA PHE A 323 19.72 1.40 -17.88
C PHE A 323 20.52 2.14 -18.96
N VAL A 324 21.76 1.69 -19.18
CA VAL A 324 22.70 2.33 -20.12
C VAL A 324 23.38 1.25 -20.94
N ASP A 325 23.36 1.39 -22.27
CA ASP A 325 24.05 0.52 -23.22
C ASP A 325 23.81 -0.99 -22.99
N GLY A 326 22.55 -1.38 -22.74
CA GLY A 326 22.17 -2.78 -22.51
C GLY A 326 22.52 -3.31 -21.11
N THR A 327 22.94 -2.44 -20.19
CA THR A 327 23.25 -2.80 -18.79
C THR A 327 22.32 -2.06 -17.83
N CYS A 328 21.61 -2.82 -17.00
CA CYS A 328 20.77 -2.33 -15.92
C CYS A 328 21.59 -2.31 -14.62
N TYR A 329 21.75 -1.13 -14.04
CA TYR A 329 22.43 -0.93 -12.76
C TYR A 329 21.41 -0.90 -11.64
N LEU A 330 21.62 -1.74 -10.61
CA LEU A 330 20.72 -1.86 -9.46
C LEU A 330 21.47 -1.63 -8.15
N PRO A 331 20.84 -1.02 -7.13
CA PRO A 331 21.43 -0.90 -5.81
C PRO A 331 21.44 -2.27 -5.10
N VAL A 332 22.35 -2.41 -4.14
CA VAL A 332 22.39 -3.59 -3.27
C VAL A 332 21.15 -3.64 -2.36
N VAL A 333 20.61 -4.84 -2.20
CA VAL A 333 19.57 -5.17 -1.21
C VAL A 333 20.02 -6.37 -0.38
N THR A 334 19.96 -6.26 0.94
CA THR A 334 20.32 -7.31 1.89
C THR A 334 19.05 -7.95 2.44
N LEU A 335 18.85 -9.24 2.18
CA LEU A 335 17.61 -9.95 2.50
C LEU A 335 17.82 -10.95 3.63
N ASN A 336 16.97 -10.86 4.65
CA ASN A 336 16.92 -11.75 5.82
C ASN A 336 15.47 -12.17 6.11
N TYR A 337 15.27 -12.97 7.16
CA TYR A 337 13.95 -13.52 7.52
C TYR A 337 12.92 -12.45 7.96
N ASP A 338 13.36 -11.25 8.35
CA ASP A 338 12.48 -10.14 8.74
C ASP A 338 12.17 -9.18 7.59
N THR A 339 12.85 -9.32 6.45
CA THR A 339 12.76 -8.38 5.33
C THR A 339 11.35 -8.26 4.77
N GLU A 340 10.60 -9.36 4.65
CA GLU A 340 9.21 -9.31 4.17
C GLU A 340 8.32 -8.46 5.09
N VAL A 341 8.49 -8.60 6.41
CA VAL A 341 7.75 -7.82 7.42
C VAL A 341 8.10 -6.35 7.29
N ILE A 342 9.38 -6.02 7.17
CA ILE A 342 9.88 -4.65 7.05
C ILE A 342 9.32 -3.99 5.78
N LEU A 343 9.45 -4.64 4.62
CA LEU A 343 8.96 -4.11 3.34
C LEU A 343 7.45 -3.89 3.36
N ARG A 344 6.67 -4.86 3.84
CA ARG A 344 5.21 -4.75 3.93
C ARG A 344 4.75 -3.59 4.81
N ASN A 345 5.42 -3.35 5.95
CA ASN A 345 5.07 -2.23 6.83
C ASN A 345 5.48 -0.88 6.27
N LEU A 346 6.67 -0.77 5.66
CA LEU A 346 7.11 0.46 5.00
C LEU A 346 6.22 0.82 3.80
N MET A 347 5.85 -0.16 2.96
CA MET A 347 4.92 0.06 1.84
C MET A 347 3.52 0.45 2.32
N ALA A 348 3.03 -0.17 3.40
CA ALA A 348 1.75 0.21 3.98
C ALA A 348 1.78 1.64 4.54
N TYR A 349 2.86 2.00 5.24
CA TYR A 349 3.11 3.36 5.72
C TYR A 349 3.09 4.37 4.58
N GLU A 350 3.89 4.13 3.53
CA GLU A 350 4.00 5.00 2.36
C GLU A 350 2.65 5.22 1.67
N LYS A 351 1.90 4.15 1.40
CA LYS A 351 0.57 4.22 0.76
C LYS A 351 -0.45 4.97 1.62
N LEU A 352 -0.45 4.75 2.93
CA LEU A 352 -1.38 5.40 3.85
C LEU A 352 -1.05 6.88 4.05
N MET A 353 0.24 7.23 4.09
CA MET A 353 0.69 8.63 4.07
C MET A 353 0.28 9.34 2.78
N ALA A 354 0.51 8.71 1.62
CA ALA A 354 0.10 9.28 0.32
C ALA A 354 -1.41 9.50 0.23
N LYS A 355 -2.22 8.55 0.71
CA LYS A 355 -3.68 8.66 0.70
C LYS A 355 -4.21 9.78 1.61
N ASN A 356 -3.56 10.02 2.74
CA ASN A 356 -4.01 10.98 3.75
C ASN A 356 -3.32 12.36 3.64
N SER A 357 -2.34 12.52 2.75
CA SER A 357 -1.70 13.80 2.50
C SER A 357 -2.59 14.72 1.64
N ILE A 358 -3.19 15.72 2.28
CA ILE A 358 -4.08 16.72 1.65
C ILE A 358 -3.34 17.51 0.54
N MET A 359 -2.01 17.56 0.58
CA MET A 359 -1.17 18.34 -0.36
C MET A 359 -0.41 17.50 -1.39
N GLY A 360 -0.80 16.24 -1.65
CA GLY A 360 -0.38 15.50 -2.84
C GLY A 360 1.14 15.33 -3.05
N GLY A 361 1.93 15.32 -1.97
CA GLY A 361 3.40 15.35 -2.03
C GLY A 361 4.13 14.08 -1.59
N PHE A 362 3.42 13.07 -1.09
CA PHE A 362 4.05 11.80 -0.69
C PHE A 362 4.09 10.86 -1.91
N GLY A 363 5.27 10.64 -2.48
CA GLY A 363 5.47 9.66 -3.56
C GLY A 363 5.33 8.22 -3.07
N LEU A 364 5.18 7.26 -3.99
CA LEU A 364 5.28 5.82 -3.66
C LEU A 364 6.60 5.20 -4.14
N GLU A 365 7.71 5.90 -3.93
CA GLU A 365 9.02 5.50 -4.47
C GLU A 365 9.49 4.13 -3.99
N LEU A 366 9.29 3.83 -2.70
CA LEU A 366 9.63 2.53 -2.15
C LEU A 366 8.73 1.45 -2.74
N THR A 367 7.42 1.70 -2.84
CA THR A 367 6.48 0.78 -3.47
C THR A 367 6.87 0.52 -4.93
N GLU A 368 7.24 1.55 -5.69
CA GLU A 368 7.70 1.38 -7.09
C GLU A 368 8.97 0.52 -7.16
N TYR A 369 9.93 0.75 -6.26
CA TYR A 369 11.13 -0.07 -6.19
C TYR A 369 10.78 -1.54 -5.89
N VAL A 370 9.94 -1.79 -4.89
CA VAL A 370 9.56 -3.17 -4.52
C VAL A 370 8.78 -3.83 -5.65
N ASP A 371 7.84 -3.13 -6.29
CA ASP A 371 7.09 -3.64 -7.44
C ASP A 371 8.02 -3.98 -8.61
N PHE A 372 9.03 -3.14 -8.86
CA PHE A 372 10.05 -3.42 -9.87
C PHE A 372 10.86 -4.68 -9.53
N MET A 373 11.28 -4.86 -8.26
CA MET A 373 11.96 -6.07 -7.81
C MET A 373 11.08 -7.32 -7.94
N CYS A 374 9.79 -7.22 -7.59
CA CYS A 374 8.78 -8.26 -7.84
C CYS A 374 8.54 -8.52 -9.34
N GLY A 375 8.84 -7.56 -10.20
CA GLY A 375 8.78 -7.69 -11.65
C GLY A 375 9.93 -8.53 -12.18
N ILE A 376 11.16 -8.18 -11.79
CA ILE A 376 12.36 -8.79 -12.35
C ILE A 376 12.74 -10.14 -11.71
N ILE A 377 12.21 -10.47 -10.52
CA ILE A 377 12.45 -11.74 -9.82
C ILE A 377 11.22 -12.64 -9.95
N ASP A 378 11.29 -13.65 -10.82
CA ASP A 378 10.21 -14.64 -11.00
C ASP A 378 10.63 -16.04 -10.50
N SER A 379 11.92 -16.36 -10.58
CA SER A 379 12.47 -17.69 -10.35
C SER A 379 13.82 -17.66 -9.60
N ALA A 380 14.23 -18.80 -9.05
CA ALA A 380 15.52 -18.93 -8.37
C ALA A 380 16.70 -18.63 -9.30
N LYS A 381 16.52 -18.81 -10.62
CA LYS A 381 17.51 -18.44 -11.64
C LYS A 381 17.75 -16.93 -11.68
N ASP A 382 16.68 -16.14 -11.57
CA ASP A 382 16.77 -14.67 -11.52
C ASP A 382 17.56 -14.22 -10.29
N VAL A 383 17.23 -14.79 -9.12
CA VAL A 383 17.94 -14.53 -7.86
C VAL A 383 19.42 -14.88 -7.97
N LYS A 384 19.75 -16.03 -8.57
CA LYS A 384 21.13 -16.46 -8.74
C LYS A 384 21.95 -15.47 -9.58
N VAL A 385 21.39 -14.96 -10.68
CA VAL A 385 22.05 -13.92 -11.50
C VAL A 385 22.30 -12.66 -10.69
N LEU A 386 21.30 -12.19 -9.92
CA LEU A 386 21.44 -10.99 -9.09
C LEU A 386 22.45 -11.16 -7.95
N ARG A 387 22.52 -12.36 -7.35
CA ARG A 387 23.50 -12.72 -6.31
C ARG A 387 24.93 -12.77 -6.85
N GLU A 388 25.13 -13.36 -8.03
CA GLU A 388 26.45 -13.40 -8.69
C GLU A 388 27.00 -11.99 -8.96
N GLN A 389 26.11 -11.01 -9.13
CA GLN A 389 26.42 -9.60 -9.36
C GLN A 389 26.45 -8.76 -8.07
N LYS A 390 26.25 -9.37 -6.89
CA LYS A 390 26.16 -8.72 -5.57
C LYS A 390 25.05 -7.65 -5.45
N ILE A 391 24.01 -7.77 -6.27
CA ILE A 391 22.82 -6.94 -6.17
C ILE A 391 21.94 -7.43 -5.01
N ILE A 392 21.86 -8.75 -4.83
CA ILE A 392 21.20 -9.38 -3.68
C ILE A 392 22.24 -10.00 -2.76
N GLU A 393 22.21 -9.61 -1.50
CA GLU A 393 23.01 -10.19 -0.42
C GLU A 393 22.11 -10.72 0.72
N GLY A 394 22.71 -11.35 1.72
CA GLY A 394 22.01 -11.85 2.92
C GLY A 394 21.77 -13.36 2.97
N ASP A 395 21.08 -13.80 4.01
CA ASP A 395 21.08 -15.18 4.48
C ASP A 395 19.95 -16.05 3.90
N LEU A 396 18.99 -15.45 3.19
CA LEU A 396 17.89 -16.20 2.58
C LEU A 396 18.38 -17.08 1.43
N ARG A 397 17.76 -18.25 1.25
CA ARG A 397 17.97 -19.09 0.06
C ARG A 397 17.25 -18.52 -1.15
N ASP A 398 17.70 -18.91 -2.34
CA ASP A 398 17.15 -18.40 -3.60
C ASP A 398 15.63 -18.63 -3.70
N GLU A 399 15.13 -19.79 -3.27
CA GLU A 399 13.68 -20.08 -3.27
C GLU A 399 12.90 -19.27 -2.22
N GLU A 400 13.53 -18.86 -1.13
CA GLU A 400 12.91 -18.02 -0.10
C GLU A 400 12.79 -16.57 -0.58
N ILE A 401 13.78 -16.09 -1.32
CA ILE A 401 13.76 -14.77 -1.95
C ILE A 401 12.66 -14.69 -3.02
N VAL A 402 12.52 -15.72 -3.86
CA VAL A 402 11.42 -15.79 -4.83
C VAL A 402 10.07 -15.74 -4.12
N LYS A 403 9.90 -16.52 -3.04
CA LYS A 403 8.65 -16.51 -2.25
C LYS A 403 8.37 -15.16 -1.61
N LEU A 404 9.40 -14.47 -1.13
CA LEU A 404 9.28 -13.13 -0.55
C LEU A 404 8.71 -12.15 -1.58
N PHE A 405 9.37 -11.99 -2.73
CA PHE A 405 8.94 -11.00 -3.73
C PHE A 405 7.62 -11.39 -4.42
N ASN A 406 7.41 -12.66 -4.74
CA ASN A 406 6.14 -13.12 -5.30
C ASN A 406 4.99 -13.06 -4.26
N GLY A 407 5.33 -13.08 -2.96
CA GLY A 407 4.37 -13.03 -1.87
C GLY A 407 3.89 -11.62 -1.53
N ILE A 408 4.74 -10.59 -1.67
CA ILE A 408 4.40 -9.18 -1.32
C ILE A 408 3.25 -8.62 -2.18
N GLY A 409 3.03 -9.18 -3.37
CA GLY A 409 2.02 -8.74 -4.32
C GLY A 409 2.44 -7.44 -5.04
N ARG A 410 2.16 -7.34 -6.34
CA ARG A 410 2.45 -6.10 -7.10
C ARG A 410 1.34 -5.10 -6.83
N SER A 411 1.69 -3.85 -6.52
CA SER A 411 0.71 -2.88 -6.07
C SER A 411 -0.25 -2.46 -7.20
N LEU A 412 -1.55 -2.58 -6.91
CA LEU A 412 -2.62 -2.05 -7.75
C LEU A 412 -2.85 -0.58 -7.36
N GLY A 413 -1.99 0.33 -7.82
CA GLY A 413 -2.07 1.76 -7.51
C GLY A 413 -1.98 2.64 -8.75
N ASN A 414 -2.89 3.61 -8.87
CA ASN A 414 -2.78 4.70 -9.86
C ASN A 414 -1.63 5.62 -9.45
N MET A 415 -0.42 5.22 -9.83
CA MET A 415 0.79 6.01 -9.68
C MET A 415 0.91 6.94 -10.89
N SER A 416 0.39 8.16 -10.76
CA SER A 416 0.49 9.19 -11.79
C SER A 416 1.81 9.96 -11.63
N GLY A 417 2.73 9.78 -12.58
CA GLY A 417 3.99 10.52 -12.64
C GLY A 417 5.07 9.78 -13.42
N GLU A 418 5.94 10.52 -14.11
CA GLU A 418 7.17 9.98 -14.69
C GLU A 418 8.27 9.93 -13.63
N SER A 419 8.45 8.80 -12.95
CA SER A 419 9.63 8.56 -12.09
C SER A 419 10.83 8.09 -12.93
N SER A 420 12.05 8.26 -12.40
CA SER A 420 13.28 7.76 -13.04
C SER A 420 13.25 6.25 -13.25
N LEU A 421 12.67 5.53 -12.28
CA LEU A 421 12.49 4.09 -12.36
C LEU A 421 11.53 3.71 -13.48
N ARG A 422 10.39 4.42 -13.63
CA ARG A 422 9.45 4.19 -14.74
C ARG A 422 10.09 4.43 -16.11
N LYS A 423 10.96 5.43 -16.24
CA LYS A 423 11.74 5.65 -17.47
C LYS A 423 12.65 4.45 -17.76
N THR A 424 13.35 3.97 -16.75
CA THR A 424 14.21 2.78 -16.85
C THR A 424 13.41 1.53 -17.26
N VAL A 425 12.25 1.30 -16.64
CA VAL A 425 11.34 0.20 -16.99
C VAL A 425 10.87 0.31 -18.45
N ALA A 426 10.48 1.51 -18.89
CA ALA A 426 10.06 1.74 -20.27
C ALA A 426 11.20 1.45 -21.28
N GLU A 427 12.43 1.80 -20.94
CA GLU A 427 13.61 1.49 -21.76
C GLU A 427 13.92 -0.02 -21.81
N LEU A 428 13.86 -0.71 -20.67
CA LEU A 428 14.01 -2.17 -20.59
C LEU A 428 12.96 -2.89 -21.47
N ASN A 429 11.70 -2.50 -21.31
CA ASN A 429 10.60 -3.04 -22.11
C ASN A 429 10.79 -2.75 -23.59
N LYS A 430 11.24 -1.55 -23.96
CA LYS A 430 11.52 -1.21 -25.34
C LYS A 430 12.60 -2.11 -25.95
N VAL A 431 13.67 -2.42 -25.22
CA VAL A 431 14.71 -3.32 -25.74
C VAL A 431 14.18 -4.75 -25.88
N TYR A 432 13.44 -5.24 -24.89
CA TYR A 432 12.82 -6.57 -24.93
C TYR A 432 11.79 -6.72 -26.07
N ASP A 433 10.91 -5.74 -26.24
CA ASP A 433 9.82 -5.78 -27.22
C ASP A 433 10.29 -5.65 -28.66
N ASN A 434 11.47 -5.04 -28.87
CA ASN A 434 12.09 -4.96 -30.19
C ASN A 434 12.76 -6.27 -30.62
N VAL A 435 12.87 -7.27 -29.75
CA VAL A 435 13.37 -8.60 -30.13
C VAL A 435 12.36 -9.26 -31.08
N PRO A 436 12.77 -9.73 -32.28
CA PRO A 436 11.83 -10.23 -33.29
C PRO A 436 10.88 -11.33 -32.80
N SER A 437 11.36 -12.29 -32.01
CA SER A 437 10.56 -13.38 -31.45
C SER A 437 9.50 -12.88 -30.48
N VAL A 438 9.85 -11.93 -29.61
CA VAL A 438 8.94 -11.29 -28.65
C VAL A 438 7.86 -10.50 -29.38
N ARG A 439 8.25 -9.69 -30.38
CA ARG A 439 7.31 -8.89 -31.18
C ARG A 439 6.25 -9.75 -31.87
N ILE A 440 6.68 -10.87 -32.47
CA ILE A 440 5.76 -11.82 -33.12
C ILE A 440 4.82 -12.44 -32.09
N LYS A 441 5.35 -12.87 -30.94
CA LYS A 441 4.55 -13.46 -29.85
C LYS A 441 3.49 -12.47 -29.34
N LYS A 442 3.87 -11.22 -29.06
CA LYS A 442 2.95 -10.18 -28.57
C LYS A 442 1.83 -9.88 -29.58
N GLU A 443 2.16 -9.79 -30.87
CA GLU A 443 1.16 -9.56 -31.92
C GLU A 443 0.19 -10.75 -32.04
N ALA A 444 0.70 -11.99 -31.95
CA ALA A 444 -0.14 -13.19 -31.94
C ALA A 444 -1.08 -13.22 -30.72
N GLU A 445 -0.58 -12.90 -29.52
CA GLU A 445 -1.40 -12.80 -28.31
C GLU A 445 -2.45 -11.69 -28.39
N LYS A 446 -2.11 -10.55 -29.00
CA LYS A 446 -3.04 -9.44 -29.24
C LYS A 446 -4.17 -9.88 -30.17
N GLN A 447 -3.84 -10.59 -31.25
CA GLN A 447 -4.83 -11.16 -32.16
C GLN A 447 -5.70 -12.22 -31.48
N ALA A 448 -5.11 -13.10 -30.69
CA ALA A 448 -5.84 -14.10 -29.91
C ALA A 448 -6.81 -13.46 -28.91
N ARG A 449 -6.39 -12.41 -28.19
CA ARG A 449 -7.26 -11.64 -27.28
C ARG A 449 -8.40 -10.94 -28.02
N ALA A 450 -8.12 -10.32 -29.17
CA ALA A 450 -9.16 -9.70 -29.99
C ALA A 450 -10.18 -10.74 -30.50
N ALA A 451 -9.71 -11.91 -30.95
CA ALA A 451 -10.57 -13.01 -31.36
C ALA A 451 -11.41 -13.57 -30.20
N ALA A 452 -10.83 -13.70 -29.01
CA ALA A 452 -11.55 -14.14 -27.82
C ALA A 452 -12.65 -13.13 -27.42
N LYS A 453 -12.34 -11.83 -27.41
CA LYS A 453 -13.35 -10.77 -27.19
C LYS A 453 -14.49 -10.85 -28.22
N ALA A 454 -14.16 -11.02 -29.50
CA ALA A 454 -15.17 -11.17 -30.57
C ALA A 454 -16.03 -12.44 -30.40
N LEU A 455 -15.44 -13.56 -30.02
CA LEU A 455 -16.16 -14.80 -29.78
C LEU A 455 -17.11 -14.68 -28.59
N THR A 456 -16.65 -14.10 -27.47
CA THR A 456 -17.48 -13.83 -26.30
C THR A 456 -18.68 -12.95 -26.66
N PHE A 457 -18.46 -11.92 -27.47
CA PHE A 457 -19.53 -11.07 -27.98
C PHE A 457 -20.56 -11.84 -28.83
N LEU A 458 -20.10 -12.68 -29.77
CA LEU A 458 -20.99 -13.49 -30.61
C LEU A 458 -21.80 -14.51 -29.81
N VAL A 459 -21.19 -15.15 -28.80
CA VAL A 459 -21.88 -16.09 -27.90
C VAL A 459 -22.96 -15.37 -27.10
N SER A 460 -22.67 -14.18 -26.60
CA SER A 460 -23.62 -13.36 -25.83
C SER A 460 -24.84 -12.94 -26.66
N ILE A 461 -24.63 -12.48 -27.90
CA ILE A 461 -25.71 -12.15 -28.83
C ILE A 461 -26.55 -13.39 -29.15
N SER A 462 -25.90 -14.51 -29.46
CA SER A 462 -26.58 -15.75 -29.84
C SER A 462 -27.46 -16.26 -28.70
N GLY A 463 -26.96 -16.25 -27.46
CA GLY A 463 -27.73 -16.60 -26.27
C GLY A 463 -28.95 -15.69 -26.07
N THR A 464 -28.76 -14.37 -26.26
CA THR A 464 -29.86 -13.40 -26.15
C THR A 464 -30.94 -13.65 -27.21
N LEU A 465 -30.55 -13.94 -28.46
CA LEU A 465 -31.49 -14.26 -29.54
C LEU A 465 -32.26 -15.57 -29.29
N VAL A 466 -31.62 -16.59 -28.71
CA VAL A 466 -32.28 -17.84 -28.34
C VAL A 466 -33.33 -17.60 -27.25
N LEU A 467 -32.98 -16.86 -26.19
CA LEU A 467 -33.91 -16.51 -25.11
C LEU A 467 -35.08 -15.65 -25.62
N ALA A 468 -34.79 -14.69 -26.52
CA ALA A 468 -35.82 -13.88 -27.16
C ALA A 468 -36.79 -14.73 -27.98
N ARG A 469 -36.28 -15.70 -28.75
CA ARG A 469 -37.10 -16.66 -29.51
C ARG A 469 -37.98 -17.48 -28.58
N GLU A 470 -37.44 -18.03 -27.51
CA GLU A 470 -38.19 -18.86 -26.55
C GLU A 470 -39.32 -18.08 -25.86
N ALA A 471 -39.04 -16.84 -25.43
CA ALA A 471 -40.07 -15.98 -24.85
C ALA A 471 -41.15 -15.59 -25.86
N LEU A 472 -40.79 -15.35 -27.13
CA LEU A 472 -41.76 -15.08 -28.19
C LEU A 472 -42.69 -16.27 -28.41
N VAL A 473 -42.13 -17.49 -28.42
CA VAL A 473 -42.89 -18.75 -28.54
C VAL A 473 -43.82 -18.98 -27.34
N GLN A 474 -43.38 -18.65 -26.11
CA GLN A 474 -44.22 -18.74 -24.92
C GLN A 474 -45.34 -17.69 -24.91
N ALA A 475 -45.04 -16.45 -25.32
CA ALA A 475 -46.02 -15.36 -25.35
C ALA A 475 -47.06 -15.51 -26.46
N SER A 476 -46.69 -16.13 -27.58
CA SER A 476 -47.57 -16.24 -28.76
C SER A 476 -48.59 -17.38 -28.65
N GLY A 477 -48.36 -18.38 -27.78
CA GLY A 477 -49.19 -19.58 -27.70
C GLY A 477 -49.09 -20.45 -28.97
N SER A 478 -49.18 -21.77 -28.82
CA SER A 478 -48.89 -22.78 -29.86
C SER A 478 -49.62 -22.61 -31.22
N ASN A 479 -50.63 -21.75 -31.34
CA ASN A 479 -51.42 -21.60 -32.57
C ASN A 479 -51.02 -20.40 -33.46
N THR A 480 -50.24 -19.43 -32.96
CA THR A 480 -49.82 -18.26 -33.78
C THR A 480 -48.53 -18.53 -34.56
N THR A 481 -47.63 -19.36 -34.06
CA THR A 481 -46.43 -19.80 -34.78
C THR A 481 -46.77 -20.65 -36.00
N GLN A 482 -47.78 -21.53 -35.92
CA GLN A 482 -48.30 -22.23 -37.10
C GLN A 482 -48.99 -21.30 -38.10
N MET A 483 -49.67 -20.24 -37.64
CA MET A 483 -50.26 -19.22 -38.51
C MET A 483 -49.23 -18.31 -39.18
N LEU A 484 -48.14 -17.96 -38.50
CA LEU A 484 -47.06 -17.15 -39.10
C LEU A 484 -46.24 -17.96 -40.12
N VAL A 485 -45.97 -19.23 -39.83
CA VAL A 485 -45.31 -20.14 -40.80
C VAL A 485 -46.22 -20.37 -42.02
N SER A 486 -47.53 -20.55 -41.84
CA SER A 486 -48.46 -20.67 -42.96
C SER A 486 -48.61 -19.37 -43.75
N PHE A 487 -48.62 -18.21 -43.08
CA PHE A 487 -48.68 -16.89 -43.72
C PHE A 487 -47.41 -16.56 -44.54
N VAL A 488 -46.21 -16.89 -44.01
CA VAL A 488 -44.94 -16.71 -44.73
C VAL A 488 -44.81 -17.71 -45.89
N SER A 489 -45.24 -18.96 -45.74
CA SER A 489 -45.31 -19.91 -46.86
C SER A 489 -46.33 -19.49 -47.93
N GLN A 490 -47.41 -18.80 -47.56
CA GLN A 490 -48.43 -18.28 -48.48
C GLN A 490 -47.97 -17.01 -49.21
N GLN A 491 -47.14 -16.18 -48.58
CA GLN A 491 -46.50 -14.99 -49.20
C GLN A 491 -45.31 -15.34 -50.09
N LEU A 492 -44.56 -16.41 -49.79
CA LEU A 492 -43.45 -16.87 -50.63
C LEU A 492 -43.94 -17.71 -51.84
N GLY A 493 -45.17 -18.22 -51.81
CA GLY A 493 -45.80 -18.93 -52.93
C GLY A 493 -46.37 -18.03 -54.04
N SER A 494 -46.43 -16.70 -53.85
CA SER A 494 -46.98 -15.76 -54.84
C SER A 494 -45.93 -15.08 -55.73
N PHE A 495 -44.64 -15.39 -55.56
CA PHE A 495 -43.62 -15.10 -56.57
C PHE A 495 -43.33 -16.36 -57.38
N SER A 496 -44.26 -16.68 -58.28
CA SER A 496 -44.02 -17.59 -59.41
C SER A 496 -44.17 -16.77 -60.70
N PHE A 497 -43.05 -16.21 -61.17
CA PHE A 497 -42.60 -16.23 -62.57
C PHE A 497 -41.14 -15.79 -62.64
#